data_AF-A0A6A6EEX5-F1
#
_entry.id   AF-A0A6A6EEX5-F1
#
_cell.length_a   1.000
_cell.length_b   1.000
_cell.length_c   1.000
_cell.angle_alpha   90.00
_cell.angle_beta   90.00
_cell.angle_gamma   90.00
#
_symmetry.space_group_name_H-M   'P 1'
#
loop_
_entity.id
_entity.type
_entity.pdbx_description
1 polymer ?
#
loop_
_entity_poly.entity_id
_entity_poly.type
_entity_poly.pdbx_seq_one_letter_code
_entity_poly.pdbx_strand_id
1 'polypeptide(L)'
;MSRSYWTGLLALAAQLRGAFSYPANISEGQLVTRDDGDFIFAALGDSWAWGLVCALERVRWQRRQLLALQVRLVHRCREPWFRLAARWQKAKLEFKACSGSRTDNVMEQMVKTTRPKVTLMEISGNNADFYPMTDSCIFHSDRDKDYGTFFEDDDPDNPTGECWREIKLVRGRLESNDIKNKIVNVIHAWRGHPANMGNDASLFLFGYPWFFGDTKDCDNWSFSVFYEPEDKRQKLVQGLRTEFNKLIDEMNRNIREAVEMFQDSKIQYIDINTAFHMHRFCEPGSTWSDQLNWNNNVWIWNSPGRWWITIKKENDEKMYDMLAQDAEMPPWDEVEKMLAHPDGEAKQVGDIISRTYRDPDDSSHSMMWGGSLKDFKALGGSGSGGGNSVARTLHPTQSGHEFMGLTIVERLKQDFKGGVTQQPWGPINCPTAVLAPEPALRRFVLSSVIVSKL
;
A
#
# COMPACT_ATOMS: atom_id res chain seq x y z
N MET A 1 -33.98 20.32 -50.86
CA MET A 1 -32.96 19.89 -49.87
C MET A 1 -31.78 19.32 -50.63
N SER A 2 -30.67 20.08 -50.68
CA SER A 2 -29.58 19.88 -51.64
C SER A 2 -28.47 18.96 -51.10
N ARG A 3 -27.76 18.32 -52.04
CA ARG A 3 -26.57 17.45 -51.88
C ARG A 3 -25.34 18.11 -51.23
N SER A 4 -25.51 19.24 -50.52
CA SER A 4 -24.43 20.06 -49.98
C SER A 4 -24.09 19.76 -48.51
N TYR A 5 -24.86 18.88 -47.84
CA TYR A 5 -24.66 18.56 -46.41
C TYR A 5 -23.77 17.35 -46.12
N TRP A 6 -23.43 16.53 -47.12
CA TRP A 6 -22.60 15.34 -46.93
C TRP A 6 -21.09 15.58 -47.05
N THR A 7 -20.67 16.63 -47.76
CA THR A 7 -19.25 16.98 -47.92
C THR A 7 -18.66 17.68 -46.70
N GLY A 8 -19.48 18.31 -45.85
CA GLY A 8 -19.03 18.96 -44.61
C GLY A 8 -18.74 17.99 -43.46
N LEU A 9 -19.48 16.87 -43.37
CA LEU A 9 -19.32 15.88 -42.28
C LEU A 9 -18.11 14.96 -42.49
N LEU A 10 -17.70 14.70 -43.73
CA LEU A 10 -16.48 13.94 -44.03
C LEU A 10 -15.18 14.77 -43.86
N ALA A 11 -15.26 16.10 -44.01
CA ALA A 11 -14.13 16.99 -43.74
C ALA A 11 -13.85 17.16 -42.23
N LEU A 12 -14.89 17.11 -41.38
CA LEU A 12 -14.73 17.17 -39.92
C LEU A 12 -14.21 15.83 -39.34
N ALA A 13 -14.58 14.69 -39.93
CA ALA A 13 -14.05 13.38 -39.57
C ALA A 13 -12.56 13.19 -39.95
N ALA A 14 -12.09 13.88 -40.99
CA ALA A 14 -10.67 13.88 -41.38
C ALA A 14 -9.80 14.77 -40.49
N GLN A 15 -10.36 15.87 -39.94
CA GLN A 15 -9.63 16.75 -39.00
C GLN A 15 -9.56 16.19 -37.57
N LEU A 16 -10.49 15.32 -37.17
CA LEU A 16 -10.45 14.63 -35.86
C LEU A 16 -9.41 13.51 -35.77
N ARG A 17 -8.85 13.02 -36.90
CA ARG A 17 -7.68 12.12 -36.87
C ARG A 17 -6.41 12.82 -36.39
N GLY A 18 -6.31 14.15 -36.55
CA GLY A 18 -5.15 14.95 -36.16
C GLY A 18 -5.10 15.36 -34.69
N ALA A 19 -6.23 15.26 -33.97
CA ALA A 19 -6.33 15.67 -32.55
C ALA A 19 -6.05 14.53 -31.55
N PHE A 20 -5.99 13.28 -32.01
CA PHE A 20 -5.62 12.10 -31.21
C PHE A 20 -4.36 11.39 -31.72
N SER A 21 -3.73 11.88 -32.79
CA SER A 21 -2.41 11.46 -33.19
C SER A 21 -1.35 12.32 -32.50
N TYR A 22 -0.77 11.81 -31.41
CA TYR A 22 0.57 12.24 -30.98
C TYR A 22 1.53 12.24 -32.19
N PRO A 23 2.53 13.13 -32.27
CA PRO A 23 3.21 13.44 -33.52
C PRO A 23 3.98 12.22 -34.06
N ALA A 24 3.42 11.57 -35.08
CA ALA A 24 4.12 10.69 -35.98
C ALA A 24 4.86 11.55 -37.03
N ASN A 25 5.90 12.23 -36.57
CA ASN A 25 6.94 12.82 -37.43
C ASN A 25 8.21 12.96 -36.57
N ILE A 26 8.71 11.84 -36.07
CA ILE A 26 10.13 11.72 -35.77
C ILE A 26 10.75 11.21 -37.07
N SER A 27 11.54 12.06 -37.71
CA SER A 27 12.34 11.68 -38.88
C SER A 27 13.11 10.38 -38.57
N GLU A 28 13.01 9.38 -39.44
CA GLU A 28 13.76 8.11 -39.42
C GLU A 28 15.30 8.27 -39.33
N GLY A 29 15.83 9.49 -39.35
CA GLY A 29 17.27 9.79 -39.37
C GLY A 29 17.96 9.95 -38.01
N GLN A 30 17.30 9.73 -36.88
CA GLN A 30 17.97 9.86 -35.56
C GLN A 30 17.52 8.80 -34.54
N LEU A 31 17.49 7.53 -34.98
CA LEU A 31 17.72 6.43 -34.05
C LEU A 31 19.17 6.56 -33.57
N VAL A 32 19.38 7.36 -32.52
CA VAL A 32 20.64 7.38 -31.77
C VAL A 32 20.90 5.92 -31.40
N THR A 33 21.93 5.35 -32.00
CA THR A 33 22.52 4.06 -31.60
C THR A 33 23.13 4.25 -30.22
N ARG A 34 22.25 4.41 -29.24
CA ARG A 34 22.60 4.64 -27.85
C ARG A 34 23.03 3.28 -27.31
N ASP A 35 24.27 3.20 -26.88
CA ASP A 35 24.96 1.99 -26.43
C ASP A 35 24.02 1.00 -25.70
N ASP A 36 23.59 -0.06 -26.39
CA ASP A 36 22.64 -1.09 -25.92
C ASP A 36 23.25 -2.02 -24.84
N GLY A 37 24.37 -1.60 -24.22
CA GLY A 37 25.14 -2.39 -23.27
C GLY A 37 24.47 -2.58 -21.90
N ASP A 38 23.55 -1.70 -21.52
CA ASP A 38 22.93 -1.71 -20.18
C ASP A 38 21.50 -2.26 -20.20
N PHE A 39 21.20 -3.18 -19.28
CA PHE A 39 19.84 -3.68 -19.07
C PHE A 39 19.08 -2.74 -18.13
N ILE A 40 18.10 -1.99 -18.63
CA ILE A 40 17.41 -0.97 -17.83
C ILE A 40 16.06 -1.50 -17.32
N PHE A 41 15.85 -1.40 -16.01
CA PHE A 41 14.56 -1.51 -15.34
C PHE A 41 13.94 -0.12 -15.17
N ALA A 42 12.65 0.03 -15.41
CA ALA A 42 11.88 1.18 -14.96
C ALA A 42 10.88 0.74 -13.89
N ALA A 43 10.72 1.55 -12.84
CA ALA A 43 9.63 1.41 -11.88
C ALA A 43 8.76 2.67 -11.93
N LEU A 44 7.49 2.47 -12.27
CA LEU A 44 6.47 3.48 -12.41
C LEU A 44 5.33 3.17 -11.44
N GLY A 45 4.50 4.16 -11.12
CA GLY A 45 3.33 3.93 -10.30
C GLY A 45 3.10 4.92 -9.18
N ASP A 46 2.26 4.52 -8.24
CA ASP A 46 1.90 5.30 -7.07
C ASP A 46 2.81 5.04 -5.86
N SER A 47 2.29 5.30 -4.67
CA SER A 47 2.99 5.18 -3.39
C SER A 47 3.42 3.75 -3.05
N TRP A 48 2.70 2.74 -3.54
CA TRP A 48 3.06 1.34 -3.33
C TRP A 48 4.24 0.92 -4.22
N ALA A 49 4.28 1.36 -5.49
CA ALA A 49 5.46 1.18 -6.34
C ALA A 49 6.67 2.00 -5.87
N TRP A 50 6.42 3.17 -5.28
CA TRP A 50 7.47 4.08 -4.83
C TRP A 50 8.19 3.61 -3.55
N GLY A 51 7.57 2.71 -2.80
CA GLY A 51 8.06 2.22 -1.51
C GLY A 51 8.61 3.29 -0.58
N LEU A 52 7.70 4.11 -0.06
CA LEU A 52 7.88 5.34 0.76
C LEU A 52 8.79 5.23 2.00
N VAL A 53 10.05 4.84 1.84
CA VAL A 53 11.14 5.16 2.78
C VAL A 53 11.88 6.38 2.24
N CYS A 54 11.30 7.55 2.47
CA CYS A 54 11.95 8.84 2.25
C CYS A 54 11.76 9.72 3.48
N ALA A 55 12.71 9.61 4.41
CA ALA A 55 13.05 10.70 5.32
C ALA A 55 14.33 10.37 6.05
N LEU A 56 15.42 10.95 5.57
CA LEU A 56 16.59 11.43 6.32
C LEU A 56 17.58 11.81 5.21
N GLU A 57 17.93 13.09 5.13
CA GLU A 57 18.77 13.65 4.05
C GLU A 57 20.18 13.01 3.97
N ARG A 58 20.59 12.27 5.00
CA ARG A 58 21.84 11.47 4.97
C ARG A 58 21.68 10.09 4.35
N VAL A 59 20.50 9.75 3.85
CA VAL A 59 20.22 8.46 3.21
C VAL A 59 19.86 8.58 1.73
N ARG A 60 20.61 9.43 1.02
CA ARG A 60 20.83 9.27 -0.43
C ARG A 60 21.21 7.82 -0.81
N TRP A 61 21.74 7.04 0.15
CA TRP A 61 22.04 5.62 0.04
C TRP A 61 20.82 4.66 0.09
N GLN A 62 19.69 5.01 0.72
CA GLN A 62 18.53 4.11 0.89
C GLN A 62 17.44 4.30 -0.18
N ARG A 63 17.34 5.48 -0.80
CA ARG A 63 16.48 5.69 -2.00
C ARG A 63 16.84 4.76 -3.16
N ARG A 64 18.12 4.36 -3.24
CA ARG A 64 18.56 3.32 -4.17
C ARG A 64 18.22 1.93 -3.67
N GLN A 65 18.12 1.68 -2.37
CA GLN A 65 18.22 0.32 -1.81
C GLN A 65 16.96 -0.51 -1.78
N LEU A 66 15.72 0.01 -1.82
CA LEU A 66 14.55 -0.89 -1.70
C LEU A 66 14.22 -1.58 -3.01
N LEU A 67 14.08 -0.84 -4.11
CA LEU A 67 13.96 -1.47 -5.42
C LEU A 67 15.33 -1.88 -5.99
N ALA A 68 16.46 -1.31 -5.54
CA ALA A 68 17.74 -2.02 -5.69
C ALA A 68 17.96 -3.11 -4.66
N LEU A 69 17.06 -3.40 -3.71
CA LEU A 69 17.03 -4.65 -2.94
C LEU A 69 16.24 -5.64 -3.76
N GLN A 70 15.13 -5.26 -4.38
CA GLN A 70 14.45 -6.10 -5.36
C GLN A 70 15.40 -6.46 -6.53
N VAL A 71 16.14 -5.49 -7.07
CA VAL A 71 17.18 -5.72 -8.11
C VAL A 71 18.48 -6.30 -7.53
N ARG A 72 18.89 -6.01 -6.28
CA ARG A 72 20.03 -6.72 -5.66
C ARG A 72 19.67 -8.15 -5.28
N LEU A 73 18.41 -8.48 -5.02
CA LEU A 73 17.91 -9.83 -4.84
C LEU A 73 17.97 -10.58 -6.17
N VAL A 74 17.62 -9.91 -7.29
CA VAL A 74 17.97 -10.40 -8.64
C VAL A 74 19.47 -10.66 -8.77
N HIS A 75 20.34 -9.76 -8.28
CA HIS A 75 21.80 -9.98 -8.31
C HIS A 75 22.32 -11.05 -7.31
N ARG A 76 21.65 -11.26 -6.17
CA ARG A 76 22.10 -12.15 -5.07
C ARG A 76 21.62 -13.59 -5.26
N CYS A 77 20.61 -13.81 -6.10
CA CYS A 77 20.31 -15.12 -6.69
C CYS A 77 21.43 -15.56 -7.65
N ARG A 78 22.61 -15.92 -7.11
CA ARG A 78 23.75 -16.57 -7.80
C ARG A 78 23.44 -18.02 -8.19
N GLU A 79 22.24 -18.26 -8.73
CA GLU A 79 21.85 -19.56 -9.27
C GLU A 79 22.56 -19.81 -10.62
N PRO A 80 23.06 -21.03 -10.90
CA PRO A 80 23.85 -21.35 -12.11
C PRO A 80 23.18 -21.02 -13.46
N TRP A 81 21.86 -20.82 -13.47
CA TRP A 81 21.08 -20.46 -14.65
C TRP A 81 21.17 -18.97 -15.06
N PHE A 82 21.74 -18.11 -14.21
CA PHE A 82 22.06 -16.71 -14.54
C PHE A 82 23.29 -16.60 -15.50
N ARG A 83 23.40 -17.44 -16.52
CA ARG A 83 24.40 -17.27 -17.59
C ARG A 83 23.96 -16.29 -18.69
N LEU A 84 22.69 -15.88 -18.71
CA LEU A 84 22.25 -14.63 -19.36
C LEU A 84 22.78 -13.37 -18.63
N ALA A 85 23.43 -13.50 -17.46
CA ALA A 85 23.78 -12.38 -16.57
C ALA A 85 25.00 -11.55 -16.96
N ALA A 86 25.71 -11.84 -18.06
CA ALA A 86 26.74 -10.90 -18.53
C ALA A 86 26.15 -9.50 -18.82
N ARG A 87 24.89 -9.43 -19.29
CA ARG A 87 24.14 -8.18 -19.48
C ARG A 87 23.54 -7.61 -18.18
N TRP A 88 23.25 -8.47 -17.20
CA TRP A 88 22.64 -8.05 -15.94
C TRP A 88 23.65 -7.51 -14.93
N GLN A 89 24.94 -7.80 -15.09
CA GLN A 89 26.02 -7.16 -14.31
C GLN A 89 26.04 -5.63 -14.48
N LYS A 90 25.43 -5.09 -15.54
CA LYS A 90 25.22 -3.65 -15.76
C LYS A 90 23.75 -3.23 -15.69
N ALA A 91 22.92 -3.97 -14.95
CA ALA A 91 21.53 -3.60 -14.80
C ALA A 91 21.40 -2.22 -14.12
N LYS A 92 20.61 -1.32 -14.71
CA LYS A 92 20.32 0.01 -14.19
C LYS A 92 18.85 0.10 -13.81
N LEU A 93 18.56 0.83 -12.74
CA LEU A 93 17.19 1.10 -12.32
C LEU A 93 16.86 2.58 -12.52
N GLU A 94 15.77 2.82 -13.23
CA GLU A 94 15.11 4.12 -13.40
C GLU A 94 13.85 4.16 -12.55
N PHE A 95 13.99 4.69 -11.34
CA PHE A 95 12.90 4.77 -10.38
C PHE A 95 12.12 6.07 -10.53
N LYS A 96 10.90 6.00 -11.08
CA LYS A 96 10.07 7.17 -11.43
C LYS A 96 8.66 7.15 -10.87
N ALA A 97 8.28 6.09 -10.14
CA ALA A 97 7.08 6.06 -9.32
C ALA A 97 6.97 7.30 -8.42
N CYS A 98 5.77 7.65 -7.99
CA CYS A 98 5.55 8.80 -7.12
C CYS A 98 4.29 8.59 -6.27
N SER A 99 4.40 8.87 -4.97
CA SER A 99 3.26 8.85 -4.07
C SER A 99 2.11 9.75 -4.56
N GLY A 100 0.88 9.31 -4.34
CA GLY A 100 -0.34 9.99 -4.78
C GLY A 100 -0.60 9.93 -6.28
N SER A 101 0.25 9.27 -7.07
CA SER A 101 0.04 9.21 -8.52
C SER A 101 -1.26 8.49 -8.86
N ARG A 102 -1.96 9.08 -9.81
CA ARG A 102 -3.08 8.49 -10.53
C ARG A 102 -2.63 8.13 -11.94
N THR A 103 -3.45 7.39 -12.68
CA THR A 103 -3.15 6.96 -14.06
C THR A 103 -2.76 8.12 -14.98
N ASP A 104 -3.35 9.30 -14.81
CA ASP A 104 -3.04 10.52 -15.56
C ASP A 104 -1.61 11.05 -15.31
N ASN A 105 -1.01 10.75 -14.15
CA ASN A 105 0.34 11.20 -13.81
C ASN A 105 1.44 10.25 -14.33
N VAL A 106 1.09 9.02 -14.74
CA VAL A 106 2.09 8.02 -15.17
C VAL A 106 2.86 8.49 -16.41
N MET A 107 2.24 9.28 -17.29
CA MET A 107 2.92 9.86 -18.45
C MET A 107 4.12 10.71 -18.04
N GLU A 108 3.98 11.52 -16.99
CA GLU A 108 5.05 12.37 -16.47
C GLU A 108 6.18 11.57 -15.83
N GLN A 109 5.91 10.34 -15.41
CA GLN A 109 6.93 9.40 -14.95
C GLN A 109 7.65 8.75 -16.13
N MET A 110 6.91 8.35 -17.17
CA MET A 110 7.44 7.70 -18.37
C MET A 110 8.40 8.60 -19.15
N VAL A 111 8.11 9.89 -19.30
CA VAL A 111 9.02 10.84 -19.98
C VAL A 111 10.39 10.98 -19.29
N LYS A 112 10.49 10.55 -18.03
CA LYS A 112 11.74 10.55 -17.26
C LYS A 112 12.51 9.23 -17.38
N THR A 113 11.95 8.25 -18.10
CA THR A 113 12.63 6.98 -18.44
C THR A 113 13.37 7.11 -19.76
N THR A 114 14.41 6.31 -19.96
CA THR A 114 15.19 6.34 -21.20
C THR A 114 14.77 5.25 -22.16
N ARG A 115 15.11 3.98 -21.87
CA ARG A 115 14.87 2.85 -22.76
C ARG A 115 14.77 1.53 -21.98
N PRO A 116 13.81 1.39 -21.05
CA PRO A 116 13.73 0.22 -20.16
C PRO A 116 13.39 -1.06 -20.92
N LYS A 117 14.10 -2.16 -20.61
CA LYS A 117 13.78 -3.52 -21.09
C LYS A 117 12.65 -4.14 -20.29
N VAL A 118 12.53 -3.79 -19.02
CA VAL A 118 11.45 -4.22 -18.13
C VAL A 118 10.91 -2.99 -17.42
N THR A 119 9.60 -2.79 -17.49
CA THR A 119 8.86 -1.79 -16.73
C THR A 119 8.01 -2.51 -15.70
N LEU A 120 8.17 -2.16 -14.43
CA LEU A 120 7.31 -2.59 -13.32
C LEU A 120 6.37 -1.42 -12.99
N MET A 121 5.08 -1.69 -12.87
CA MET A 121 4.06 -0.65 -12.66
C MET A 121 3.00 -1.07 -11.63
N GLU A 122 2.74 -0.20 -10.66
CA GLU A 122 1.62 -0.33 -9.71
C GLU A 122 0.84 0.98 -9.68
N ILE A 123 -0.42 0.97 -10.09
CA ILE A 123 -1.18 2.20 -10.25
C ILE A 123 -2.68 1.93 -10.14
N SER A 124 -3.42 2.98 -9.82
CA SER A 124 -4.90 3.09 -9.81
C SER A 124 -5.57 3.04 -8.44
N GLY A 125 -4.86 2.68 -7.37
CA GLY A 125 -5.38 2.77 -6.00
C GLY A 125 -5.92 4.18 -5.69
N ASN A 126 -5.17 5.21 -6.08
CA ASN A 126 -5.59 6.61 -5.97
C ASN A 126 -6.73 7.02 -6.91
N ASN A 127 -6.95 6.29 -8.01
CA ASN A 127 -8.06 6.58 -8.93
C ASN A 127 -9.40 6.08 -8.39
N ALA A 128 -9.39 5.03 -7.57
CA ALA A 128 -10.58 4.50 -6.91
C ALA A 128 -10.92 5.27 -5.60
N ASP A 129 -9.99 6.09 -5.10
CA ASP A 129 -10.02 6.76 -3.79
C ASP A 129 -10.07 5.80 -2.59
N PHE A 130 -9.20 4.78 -2.57
CA PHE A 130 -9.05 3.89 -1.40
C PHE A 130 -8.66 4.64 -0.12
N TYR A 131 -7.91 5.74 -0.23
CA TYR A 131 -7.46 6.49 0.94
C TYR A 131 -8.61 7.23 1.67
N PRO A 132 -9.44 8.06 1.00
CA PRO A 132 -10.63 8.63 1.64
C PRO A 132 -11.57 7.61 2.30
N MET A 133 -11.76 6.45 1.66
CA MET A 133 -12.52 5.34 2.25
C MET A 133 -11.86 4.81 3.51
N THR A 134 -10.55 4.59 3.46
CA THR A 134 -9.77 4.15 4.62
C THR A 134 -9.91 5.12 5.78
N ASP A 135 -9.73 6.41 5.54
CA ASP A 135 -9.86 7.42 6.60
C ASP A 135 -11.26 7.39 7.21
N SER A 136 -12.29 7.33 6.37
CA SER A 136 -13.70 7.32 6.79
C SER A 136 -14.16 6.04 7.49
N CYS A 137 -13.41 4.95 7.37
CA CYS A 137 -13.75 3.65 7.94
C CYS A 137 -12.80 3.17 9.03
N ILE A 138 -11.61 3.74 9.15
CA ILE A 138 -10.54 3.15 9.97
C ILE A 138 -9.91 4.21 10.87
N PHE A 139 -9.41 5.31 10.29
CA PHE A 139 -8.56 6.24 11.04
C PHE A 139 -9.31 7.38 11.71
N HIS A 140 -10.41 7.85 11.12
CA HIS A 140 -11.14 9.04 11.59
C HIS A 140 -10.20 10.23 11.85
N SER A 141 -9.29 10.53 10.91
CA SER A 141 -8.19 11.48 11.16
C SER A 141 -8.67 12.94 11.26
N ASP A 142 -9.78 13.30 10.64
CA ASP A 142 -10.38 14.62 10.84
C ASP A 142 -11.21 14.66 12.14
N ARG A 143 -10.64 15.28 13.18
CA ARG A 143 -11.27 15.46 14.49
C ARG A 143 -12.61 16.19 14.44
N ASP A 144 -12.76 17.13 13.50
CA ASP A 144 -13.93 18.01 13.45
C ASP A 144 -15.05 17.40 12.59
N LYS A 145 -14.80 16.23 11.98
CA LYS A 145 -15.74 15.53 11.11
C LYS A 145 -16.62 14.58 11.92
N ASP A 146 -17.92 14.66 11.70
CA ASP A 146 -18.86 13.62 12.12
C ASP A 146 -18.87 12.51 11.07
N TYR A 147 -18.35 11.33 11.41
CA TYR A 147 -18.32 10.16 10.52
C TYR A 147 -19.68 9.43 10.47
N GLY A 148 -20.64 9.80 11.34
CA GLY A 148 -21.97 9.21 11.37
C GLY A 148 -22.01 7.78 11.94
N THR A 149 -22.96 6.99 11.47
CA THR A 149 -23.21 5.62 11.95
C THR A 149 -22.04 4.69 11.65
N PHE A 150 -21.68 3.83 12.59
CA PHE A 150 -20.63 2.82 12.42
C PHE A 150 -20.99 1.78 11.36
N PHE A 151 -19.98 1.20 10.74
CA PHE A 151 -20.12 0.20 9.68
C PHE A 151 -21.07 -0.95 10.06
N GLU A 152 -20.94 -1.49 11.29
CA GLU A 152 -21.73 -2.62 11.77
C GLU A 152 -23.20 -2.30 12.06
N ASP A 153 -23.51 -1.03 12.29
CA ASP A 153 -24.83 -0.55 12.68
C ASP A 153 -25.57 0.19 11.55
N ASP A 154 -24.88 0.53 10.47
CA ASP A 154 -25.43 1.29 9.36
C ASP A 154 -26.15 0.39 8.33
N ASP A 155 -27.08 0.99 7.58
CA ASP A 155 -27.78 0.31 6.50
C ASP A 155 -26.97 0.38 5.20
N PRO A 156 -26.42 -0.74 4.70
CA PRO A 156 -25.65 -0.73 3.46
C PRO A 156 -26.48 -0.34 2.25
N ASP A 157 -27.81 -0.39 2.27
CA ASP A 157 -28.66 0.05 1.16
C ASP A 157 -28.95 1.56 1.23
N ASN A 158 -29.05 2.13 2.43
CA ASN A 158 -29.27 3.56 2.66
C ASN A 158 -28.34 4.13 3.76
N PRO A 159 -27.03 4.26 3.47
CA PRO A 159 -26.04 4.55 4.50
C PRO A 159 -26.13 5.99 4.98
N THR A 160 -26.05 6.12 6.29
CA THR A 160 -25.97 7.41 7.00
C THR A 160 -24.55 7.69 7.49
N GLY A 161 -23.74 6.64 7.66
CA GLY A 161 -22.32 6.73 7.97
C GLY A 161 -21.46 7.01 6.75
N GLU A 162 -20.36 7.72 6.96
CA GLU A 162 -19.38 8.05 5.93
C GLU A 162 -18.65 6.79 5.44
N CYS A 163 -18.41 5.80 6.31
CA CYS A 163 -17.72 4.57 5.91
C CYS A 163 -18.44 3.83 4.78
N TRP A 164 -19.73 3.50 4.95
CA TRP A 164 -20.49 2.82 3.90
C TRP A 164 -20.69 3.70 2.65
N ARG A 165 -20.83 5.01 2.81
CA ARG A 165 -20.89 5.95 1.68
C ARG A 165 -19.62 5.89 0.84
N GLU A 166 -18.44 5.93 1.46
CA GLU A 166 -17.16 5.81 0.75
C GLU A 166 -16.95 4.41 0.16
N ILE A 167 -17.32 3.34 0.86
CA ILE A 167 -17.32 1.97 0.31
C ILE A 167 -18.15 1.90 -0.97
N LYS A 168 -19.35 2.51 -0.99
CA LYS A 168 -20.18 2.57 -2.20
C LYS A 168 -19.53 3.36 -3.33
N LEU A 169 -18.87 4.48 -3.03
CA LEU A 169 -18.18 5.30 -4.03
C LEU A 169 -17.01 4.54 -4.66
N VAL A 170 -16.16 3.91 -3.83
CA VAL A 170 -15.06 3.06 -4.30
C VAL A 170 -15.60 1.90 -5.12
N ARG A 171 -16.61 1.17 -4.61
CA ARG A 171 -17.25 0.05 -5.33
C ARG A 171 -17.80 0.49 -6.68
N GLY A 172 -18.56 1.58 -6.73
CA GLY A 172 -19.12 2.10 -7.98
C GLY A 172 -18.06 2.47 -9.01
N ARG A 173 -16.90 3.00 -8.58
CA ARG A 173 -15.77 3.28 -9.48
C ARG A 173 -15.12 2.00 -10.01
N LEU A 174 -14.97 0.99 -9.16
CA LEU A 174 -14.36 -0.28 -9.52
C LEU A 174 -15.26 -1.16 -10.40
N GLU A 175 -16.56 -1.17 -10.14
CA GLU A 175 -17.56 -1.87 -10.95
C GLU A 175 -17.82 -1.16 -12.28
N SER A 176 -17.55 0.16 -12.34
CA SER A 176 -17.51 0.85 -13.61
C SER A 176 -16.30 0.40 -14.43
N ASN A 177 -16.45 0.30 -15.76
CA ASN A 177 -15.30 0.04 -16.64
C ASN A 177 -14.28 1.21 -16.65
N ASP A 178 -14.49 2.30 -15.91
CA ASP A 178 -13.62 3.49 -15.92
C ASP A 178 -12.19 3.17 -15.47
N ILE A 179 -12.02 2.48 -14.34
CA ILE A 179 -10.69 2.11 -13.82
C ILE A 179 -9.95 1.20 -14.81
N LYS A 180 -10.61 0.14 -15.28
CA LYS A 180 -10.05 -0.75 -16.31
C LYS A 180 -9.65 0.02 -17.56
N ASN A 181 -10.52 0.89 -18.08
CA ASN A 181 -10.25 1.69 -19.28
C ASN A 181 -9.08 2.66 -19.08
N LYS A 182 -8.95 3.26 -17.89
CA LYS A 182 -7.80 4.11 -17.54
C LYS A 182 -6.49 3.32 -17.56
N ILE A 183 -6.49 2.10 -17.02
CA ILE A 183 -5.31 1.22 -17.05
C ILE A 183 -4.97 0.82 -18.50
N VAL A 184 -5.98 0.47 -19.31
CA VAL A 184 -5.80 0.21 -20.74
C VAL A 184 -5.16 1.39 -21.47
N ASN A 185 -5.63 2.61 -21.20
CA ASN A 185 -5.06 3.83 -21.78
C ASN A 185 -3.59 4.02 -21.36
N VAL A 186 -3.25 3.75 -20.10
CA VAL A 186 -1.85 3.79 -19.62
C VAL A 186 -1.00 2.76 -20.36
N ILE A 187 -1.49 1.53 -20.57
CA ILE A 187 -0.75 0.49 -21.30
C ILE A 187 -0.55 0.88 -22.77
N HIS A 188 -1.58 1.42 -23.45
CA HIS A 188 -1.43 1.96 -24.80
C HIS A 188 -0.38 3.07 -24.86
N ALA A 189 -0.43 4.00 -23.91
CA ALA A 189 0.51 5.11 -23.84
C ALA A 189 1.93 4.65 -23.54
N TRP A 190 2.10 3.66 -22.65
CA TRP A 190 3.39 3.00 -22.40
C TRP A 190 3.95 2.38 -23.68
N ARG A 191 3.15 1.61 -24.42
CA ARG A 191 3.58 0.96 -25.66
C ARG A 191 3.96 1.98 -26.74
N GLY A 192 3.20 3.06 -26.84
CA GLY A 192 3.43 4.15 -27.78
C GLY A 192 4.53 5.13 -27.38
N HIS A 193 5.07 5.04 -26.16
CA HIS A 193 6.07 5.98 -25.67
C HIS A 193 7.44 5.75 -26.37
N PRO A 194 8.18 6.80 -26.76
CA PRO A 194 9.48 6.66 -27.43
C PRO A 194 10.53 5.83 -26.68
N ALA A 195 10.43 5.75 -25.35
CA ALA A 195 11.30 4.90 -24.53
C ALA A 195 11.07 3.39 -24.76
N ASN A 196 9.86 3.00 -25.18
CA ASN A 196 9.43 1.59 -25.25
C ASN A 196 9.19 1.14 -26.69
N MET A 197 8.77 2.05 -27.57
CA MET A 197 8.53 1.76 -28.98
C MET A 197 9.82 1.25 -29.63
N GLY A 198 9.74 0.07 -30.24
CA GLY A 198 10.89 -0.60 -30.87
C GLY A 198 12.00 -1.01 -29.89
N ASN A 199 11.73 -1.09 -28.58
CA ASN A 199 12.73 -1.41 -27.56
C ASN A 199 12.73 -2.88 -27.07
N ASP A 200 11.89 -3.75 -27.63
CA ASP A 200 11.70 -5.11 -27.10
C ASP A 200 11.37 -5.10 -25.59
N ALA A 201 10.66 -4.06 -25.13
CA ALA A 201 10.36 -3.84 -23.73
C ALA A 201 9.20 -4.73 -23.26
N SER A 202 9.26 -5.16 -22.00
CA SER A 202 8.15 -5.83 -21.29
C SER A 202 7.59 -4.93 -20.19
N LEU A 203 6.29 -5.04 -19.96
CA LEU A 203 5.53 -4.35 -18.93
C LEU A 203 4.92 -5.38 -17.98
N PHE A 204 5.17 -5.21 -16.69
CA PHE A 204 4.56 -5.99 -15.62
C PHE A 204 3.75 -5.05 -14.74
N LEU A 205 2.44 -5.18 -14.78
CA LEU A 205 1.55 -4.53 -13.82
C LEU A 205 1.36 -5.48 -12.65
N PHE A 206 1.33 -4.95 -11.43
CA PHE A 206 1.01 -5.74 -10.25
C PHE A 206 -0.18 -5.15 -9.51
N GLY A 207 -0.91 -6.02 -8.83
CA GLY A 207 -2.05 -5.66 -8.00
C GLY A 207 -1.63 -5.09 -6.64
N TYR A 208 -2.59 -5.02 -5.73
CA TYR A 208 -2.41 -4.65 -4.33
C TYR A 208 -2.72 -5.87 -3.44
N PRO A 209 -2.05 -6.03 -2.28
CA PRO A 209 -2.43 -7.05 -1.33
C PRO A 209 -3.67 -6.63 -0.52
N TRP A 210 -4.34 -7.61 0.05
CA TRP A 210 -5.30 -7.40 1.12
C TRP A 210 -4.64 -6.72 2.31
N PHE A 211 -5.38 -5.85 2.98
CA PHE A 211 -4.91 -5.22 4.21
C PHE A 211 -5.15 -6.10 5.43
N PHE A 212 -6.16 -6.98 5.37
CA PHE A 212 -6.64 -7.70 6.53
C PHE A 212 -6.65 -9.22 6.34
N GLY A 213 -6.35 -9.94 7.42
CA GLY A 213 -6.67 -11.35 7.60
C GLY A 213 -8.13 -11.55 7.99
N ASP A 214 -8.60 -12.79 7.88
CA ASP A 214 -10.01 -13.18 8.03
C ASP A 214 -10.25 -13.99 9.33
N THR A 215 -9.97 -13.35 10.48
CA THR A 215 -10.29 -13.86 11.83
C THR A 215 -11.32 -12.96 12.53
N LYS A 216 -11.92 -13.38 13.65
CA LYS A 216 -12.76 -12.53 14.52
C LYS A 216 -12.01 -11.86 15.68
N ASP A 217 -10.75 -12.23 15.89
CA ASP A 217 -9.95 -11.78 17.04
C ASP A 217 -9.82 -10.25 17.13
N CYS A 218 -9.94 -9.58 15.98
CA CYS A 218 -9.86 -8.12 15.85
C CYS A 218 -11.18 -7.36 15.96
N ASP A 219 -12.32 -8.02 16.13
CA ASP A 219 -13.63 -7.37 15.96
C ASP A 219 -13.88 -6.21 16.94
N ASN A 220 -13.14 -6.19 18.06
CA ASN A 220 -13.23 -5.12 19.06
C ASN A 220 -12.05 -4.13 19.02
N TRP A 221 -11.16 -4.25 18.03
CA TRP A 221 -10.02 -3.34 17.88
C TRP A 221 -10.40 -2.15 17.02
N SER A 222 -9.68 -1.04 17.15
CA SER A 222 -9.90 0.18 16.36
C SER A 222 -8.57 0.85 16.06
N PHE A 223 -8.31 1.17 14.78
CA PHE A 223 -7.17 2.00 14.40
C PHE A 223 -7.49 3.49 14.35
N SER A 224 -8.66 3.91 14.84
CA SER A 224 -8.99 5.32 14.94
C SER A 224 -7.93 6.06 15.76
N VAL A 225 -7.66 7.30 15.38
CA VAL A 225 -6.71 8.18 16.06
C VAL A 225 -6.98 8.25 17.57
N PHE A 226 -5.91 8.29 18.37
CA PHE A 226 -5.98 8.13 19.84
C PHE A 226 -6.85 9.19 20.56
N TYR A 227 -7.07 10.35 19.92
CA TYR A 227 -7.89 11.41 20.49
C TYR A 227 -9.38 11.25 20.23
N GLU A 228 -9.77 10.30 19.37
CA GLU A 228 -11.19 10.01 19.16
C GLU A 228 -11.77 9.39 20.45
N PRO A 229 -12.93 9.88 20.93
CA PRO A 229 -13.65 9.28 22.05
C PRO A 229 -13.94 7.79 21.79
N GLU A 230 -13.87 6.96 22.83
CA GLU A 230 -13.96 5.51 22.68
C GLU A 230 -15.29 5.06 22.07
N ASP A 231 -16.39 5.74 22.42
CA ASP A 231 -17.73 5.53 21.89
C ASP A 231 -17.93 6.04 20.45
N LYS A 232 -16.89 6.63 19.85
CA LYS A 232 -16.85 7.15 18.47
C LYS A 232 -15.82 6.46 17.57
N ARG A 233 -15.14 5.45 18.08
CA ARG A 233 -14.10 4.70 17.35
C ARG A 233 -14.71 3.60 16.49
N GLN A 234 -14.41 3.62 15.19
CA GLN A 234 -14.86 2.55 14.29
C GLN A 234 -14.08 1.28 14.57
N LYS A 235 -14.82 0.20 14.86
CA LYS A 235 -14.23 -1.11 15.09
C LYS A 235 -13.84 -1.79 13.78
N LEU A 236 -12.80 -2.61 13.85
CA LEU A 236 -12.31 -3.46 12.77
C LEU A 236 -13.07 -4.79 12.71
N VAL A 237 -14.40 -4.72 12.77
CA VAL A 237 -15.26 -5.90 12.67
C VAL A 237 -14.95 -6.69 11.40
N GLN A 238 -15.05 -8.01 11.46
CA GLN A 238 -14.74 -8.91 10.34
C GLN A 238 -15.45 -8.48 9.05
N GLY A 239 -16.73 -8.06 9.13
CA GLY A 239 -17.48 -7.56 7.98
C GLY A 239 -16.80 -6.39 7.26
N LEU A 240 -16.27 -5.41 8.00
CA LEU A 240 -15.57 -4.25 7.44
C LEU A 240 -14.29 -4.70 6.71
N ARG A 241 -13.51 -5.56 7.36
CA ARG A 241 -12.26 -6.11 6.81
C ARG A 241 -12.51 -6.93 5.55
N THR A 242 -13.57 -7.74 5.55
CA THR A 242 -14.00 -8.51 4.37
C THR A 242 -14.40 -7.59 3.22
N GLU A 243 -15.12 -6.49 3.47
CA GLU A 243 -15.47 -5.52 2.41
C GLU A 243 -14.24 -4.84 1.82
N PHE A 244 -13.26 -4.44 2.64
CA PHE A 244 -11.98 -3.92 2.16
C PHE A 244 -11.27 -4.91 1.23
N ASN A 245 -11.16 -6.17 1.64
CA ASN A 245 -10.50 -7.21 0.85
C ASN A 245 -11.24 -7.47 -0.48
N LYS A 246 -12.58 -7.46 -0.49
CA LYS A 246 -13.38 -7.58 -1.73
C LYS A 246 -13.13 -6.43 -2.70
N LEU A 247 -13.03 -5.19 -2.21
CA LEU A 247 -12.74 -4.04 -3.07
C LEU A 247 -11.31 -4.12 -3.64
N ILE A 248 -10.35 -4.62 -2.86
CA ILE A 248 -8.98 -4.86 -3.34
C ILE A 248 -8.98 -5.97 -4.42
N ASP A 249 -9.74 -7.05 -4.23
CA ASP A 249 -9.91 -8.09 -5.25
C ASP A 249 -10.52 -7.54 -6.54
N GLU A 250 -11.50 -6.64 -6.42
CA GLU A 250 -12.12 -5.97 -7.57
C GLU A 250 -11.11 -5.08 -8.32
N MET A 251 -10.28 -4.32 -7.60
CA MET A 251 -9.19 -3.54 -8.20
C MET A 251 -8.19 -4.45 -8.91
N ASN A 252 -7.77 -5.53 -8.26
CA ASN A 252 -6.84 -6.51 -8.83
C ASN A 252 -7.42 -7.18 -10.09
N ARG A 253 -8.72 -7.49 -10.08
CA ARG A 253 -9.41 -8.02 -11.26
C ARG A 253 -9.40 -7.02 -12.41
N ASN A 254 -9.71 -5.74 -12.15
CA ASN A 254 -9.65 -4.69 -13.18
C ASN A 254 -8.25 -4.54 -13.78
N ILE A 255 -7.19 -4.56 -12.96
CA ILE A 255 -5.79 -4.52 -13.44
C ILE A 255 -5.49 -5.74 -14.31
N ARG A 256 -5.83 -6.94 -13.84
CA ARG A 256 -5.61 -8.20 -14.56
C ARG A 256 -6.33 -8.20 -15.90
N GLU A 257 -7.63 -7.89 -15.93
CA GLU A 257 -8.42 -7.82 -17.16
C GLU A 257 -7.87 -6.77 -18.14
N ALA A 258 -7.45 -5.60 -17.63
CA ALA A 258 -6.82 -4.56 -18.45
C ALA A 258 -5.59 -5.08 -19.19
N VAL A 259 -4.73 -5.84 -18.50
CA VAL A 259 -3.54 -6.46 -19.06
C VAL A 259 -3.90 -7.56 -20.06
N GLU A 260 -4.78 -8.48 -19.67
CA GLU A 260 -5.15 -9.67 -20.47
C GLU A 260 -5.79 -9.28 -21.81
N MET A 261 -6.50 -8.15 -21.88
CA MET A 261 -7.07 -7.64 -23.14
C MET A 261 -6.04 -7.40 -24.25
N PHE A 262 -4.77 -7.16 -23.90
CA PHE A 262 -3.72 -6.94 -24.90
C PHE A 262 -3.24 -8.23 -25.56
N GLN A 263 -3.50 -9.40 -24.95
CA GLN A 263 -3.07 -10.72 -25.43
C GLN A 263 -1.58 -10.74 -25.84
N ASP A 264 -0.76 -9.96 -25.13
CA ASP A 264 0.66 -9.79 -25.42
C ASP A 264 1.47 -10.41 -24.30
N SER A 265 2.34 -11.35 -24.66
CA SER A 265 3.18 -12.06 -23.72
C SER A 265 4.19 -11.16 -22.98
N LYS A 266 4.42 -9.94 -23.49
CA LYS A 266 5.26 -8.90 -22.88
C LYS A 266 4.50 -7.95 -21.97
N ILE A 267 3.18 -8.08 -21.86
CA ILE A 267 2.36 -7.29 -20.96
C ILE A 267 1.68 -8.25 -19.99
N GLN A 268 2.14 -8.28 -18.76
CA GLN A 268 1.74 -9.30 -17.79
C GLN A 268 1.27 -8.71 -16.48
N TYR A 269 0.36 -9.44 -15.83
CA TYR A 269 -0.10 -9.17 -14.48
C TYR A 269 0.66 -10.04 -13.48
N ILE A 270 1.04 -9.46 -12.34
CA ILE A 270 1.63 -10.18 -11.21
C ILE A 270 0.73 -9.98 -9.99
N ASP A 271 0.22 -11.09 -9.45
CA ASP A 271 -0.46 -11.08 -8.16
C ASP A 271 0.59 -11.00 -7.03
N ILE A 272 0.55 -9.91 -6.27
CA ILE A 272 1.41 -9.71 -5.09
C ILE A 272 0.67 -9.93 -3.78
N ASN A 273 -0.63 -10.24 -3.81
CA ASN A 273 -1.42 -10.44 -2.60
C ASN A 273 -0.89 -11.58 -1.73
N THR A 274 -0.38 -12.63 -2.38
CA THR A 274 0.25 -13.77 -1.70
C THR A 274 1.52 -13.39 -0.94
N ALA A 275 2.18 -12.29 -1.32
CA ALA A 275 3.38 -11.83 -0.63
C ALA A 275 3.11 -11.36 0.80
N PHE A 276 1.85 -11.11 1.17
CA PHE A 276 1.46 -10.62 2.49
C PHE A 276 0.75 -11.69 3.33
N HIS A 277 0.63 -12.93 2.85
CA HIS A 277 -0.02 -13.99 3.60
C HIS A 277 0.62 -14.15 4.99
N MET A 278 -0.21 -14.18 6.06
CA MET A 278 0.23 -14.22 7.46
C MET A 278 0.96 -12.97 7.95
N HIS A 279 0.92 -11.89 7.17
CA HIS A 279 1.57 -10.61 7.47
C HIS A 279 0.66 -9.39 7.22
N ARG A 280 -0.65 -9.62 7.12
CA ARG A 280 -1.69 -8.59 7.06
C ARG A 280 -2.07 -8.13 8.46
N PHE A 281 -2.81 -7.04 8.58
CA PHE A 281 -3.48 -6.75 9.84
C PHE A 281 -4.44 -7.88 10.18
N CYS A 282 -4.61 -8.20 11.46
CA CYS A 282 -5.62 -9.18 11.88
C CYS A 282 -5.44 -10.58 11.28
N GLU A 283 -4.22 -11.04 11.16
CA GLU A 283 -3.96 -12.46 10.86
C GLU A 283 -4.27 -13.33 12.09
N PRO A 284 -4.63 -14.61 11.92
CA PRO A 284 -4.94 -15.49 13.04
C PRO A 284 -3.82 -15.53 14.09
N GLY A 285 -4.18 -15.35 15.37
CA GLY A 285 -3.23 -15.39 16.48
C GLY A 285 -2.42 -14.10 16.70
N SER A 286 -2.68 -13.04 15.94
CA SER A 286 -2.07 -11.73 16.18
C SER A 286 -2.60 -11.10 17.46
N THR A 287 -1.79 -10.26 18.11
CA THR A 287 -2.21 -9.37 19.20
C THR A 287 -2.49 -7.95 18.71
N TRP A 288 -3.09 -7.12 19.57
CA TRP A 288 -3.25 -5.69 19.30
C TRP A 288 -1.89 -5.01 19.06
N SER A 289 -0.87 -5.38 19.84
CA SER A 289 0.49 -4.86 19.70
C SER A 289 1.17 -5.25 18.38
N ASP A 290 0.80 -6.40 17.80
CA ASP A 290 1.24 -6.79 16.45
C ASP A 290 0.74 -5.85 15.35
N GLN A 291 -0.37 -5.16 15.58
CA GLN A 291 -0.94 -4.24 14.59
C GLN A 291 -0.25 -2.89 14.57
N LEU A 292 0.73 -2.67 15.45
CA LEU A 292 1.47 -1.43 15.59
C LEU A 292 2.84 -1.56 14.89
N ASN A 293 3.44 -0.43 14.59
CA ASN A 293 4.62 -0.31 13.71
C ASN A 293 5.95 -0.80 14.30
N TRP A 294 5.92 -1.69 15.29
CA TRP A 294 7.05 -1.94 16.18
C TRP A 294 7.55 -3.36 16.19
N ASN A 295 6.83 -4.26 15.54
CA ASN A 295 7.33 -5.58 15.23
C ASN A 295 7.19 -5.86 13.74
N ASN A 296 7.60 -7.07 13.36
CA ASN A 296 7.64 -7.48 11.96
C ASN A 296 6.57 -8.54 11.63
N ASN A 297 5.55 -8.69 12.48
CA ASN A 297 4.46 -9.63 12.25
C ASN A 297 3.54 -9.08 11.16
N VAL A 298 3.21 -7.78 11.20
CA VAL A 298 2.46 -7.11 10.13
C VAL A 298 3.42 -6.36 9.20
N TRP A 299 3.25 -6.56 7.89
CA TRP A 299 4.07 -5.92 6.85
C TRP A 299 3.43 -4.70 6.23
N ILE A 300 2.46 -4.12 6.91
CA ILE A 300 1.75 -2.92 6.51
C ILE A 300 1.84 -1.92 7.67
N TRP A 301 2.22 -0.68 7.39
CA TRP A 301 2.30 0.36 8.41
C TRP A 301 0.91 0.81 8.87
N ASN A 302 0.73 0.93 10.19
CA ASN A 302 -0.40 1.54 10.87
C ASN A 302 0.05 2.82 11.60
N SER A 303 0.22 3.94 10.88
CA SER A 303 0.74 5.20 11.43
C SER A 303 -0.07 6.41 11.00
N PRO A 304 -1.34 6.57 11.44
CA PRO A 304 -2.20 7.66 10.97
C PRO A 304 -1.66 9.07 11.28
N GLY A 305 -0.58 9.22 12.05
CA GLY A 305 0.11 10.50 12.13
C GLY A 305 1.47 10.37 12.79
N ARG A 306 2.11 11.52 12.99
CA ARG A 306 3.21 11.64 13.95
C ARG A 306 2.63 11.74 15.35
N TRP A 307 3.16 10.92 16.24
CA TRP A 307 2.80 10.96 17.64
C TRP A 307 3.98 10.57 18.52
N TRP A 308 3.85 10.90 19.80
CA TRP A 308 4.79 10.57 20.85
C TRP A 308 4.01 10.10 22.08
N ILE A 309 4.69 9.35 22.93
CA ILE A 309 4.19 8.95 24.23
C ILE A 309 5.11 9.53 25.29
N THR A 310 4.56 10.14 26.33
CA THR A 310 5.31 10.54 27.52
C THR A 310 4.81 9.72 28.71
N ILE A 311 5.67 8.89 29.30
CA ILE A 311 5.35 8.15 30.52
C ILE A 311 5.96 8.89 31.70
N LYS A 312 5.16 9.09 32.75
CA LYS A 312 5.56 9.70 34.00
C LYS A 312 5.27 8.75 35.14
N LYS A 313 6.27 8.49 35.98
CA LYS A 313 6.19 7.63 37.17
C LYS A 313 6.91 8.33 38.31
N GLU A 314 6.17 8.70 39.36
CA GLU A 314 6.69 9.53 40.46
C GLU A 314 7.37 10.84 39.97
N ASN A 315 8.69 10.94 40.11
CA ASN A 315 9.52 12.07 39.68
C ASN A 315 10.19 11.85 38.32
N ASP A 316 10.08 10.65 37.75
CA ASP A 316 10.66 10.32 36.45
C ASP A 316 9.66 10.58 35.33
N GLU A 317 10.13 11.19 34.25
CA GLU A 317 9.34 11.46 33.04
C GLU A 317 10.20 11.16 31.81
N LYS A 318 9.67 10.37 30.89
CA LYS A 318 10.36 10.00 29.65
C LYS A 318 9.43 10.10 28.46
N MET A 319 9.88 10.81 27.43
CA MET A 319 9.20 10.93 26.16
C MET A 319 9.80 9.98 25.13
N TYR A 320 8.94 9.29 24.40
CA TYR A 320 9.22 8.38 23.30
C TYR A 320 8.65 9.01 22.02
N ASP A 321 9.51 9.69 21.23
CA ASP A 321 9.14 10.22 19.92
C ASP A 321 9.24 9.10 18.88
N MET A 322 8.09 8.64 18.38
CA MET A 322 8.02 7.49 17.49
C MET A 322 8.61 7.73 16.11
N LEU A 323 8.98 8.98 15.79
CA LEU A 323 9.66 9.33 14.55
C LEU A 323 11.13 9.68 14.73
N ALA A 324 11.66 9.60 15.94
CA ALA A 324 13.09 9.75 16.15
C ALA A 324 13.86 8.68 15.37
N GLN A 325 15.04 9.04 14.84
CA GLN A 325 15.88 8.13 14.05
C GLN A 325 16.31 6.90 14.86
N ASP A 326 16.43 7.08 16.16
CA ASP A 326 16.79 6.14 17.20
C ASP A 326 15.65 6.02 18.22
N ALA A 327 14.40 6.11 17.75
CA ALA A 327 13.20 6.00 18.58
C ALA A 327 13.31 4.80 19.51
N GLU A 328 13.42 5.09 20.80
CA GLU A 328 13.28 4.08 21.83
C GLU A 328 11.81 3.71 21.97
N MET A 329 11.56 2.42 22.17
CA MET A 329 10.21 1.91 22.39
C MET A 329 9.78 2.19 23.83
N PRO A 330 8.54 2.67 24.07
CA PRO A 330 7.99 2.70 25.42
C PRO A 330 7.83 1.27 25.97
N PRO A 331 7.93 1.07 27.30
CA PRO A 331 7.59 -0.19 27.96
C PRO A 331 6.13 -0.55 27.67
N TRP A 332 5.91 -1.52 26.81
CA TRP A 332 4.61 -1.74 26.19
C TRP A 332 3.59 -2.37 27.14
N ASP A 333 4.05 -3.18 28.09
CA ASP A 333 3.25 -3.67 29.20
C ASP A 333 2.66 -2.52 30.03
N GLU A 334 3.43 -1.45 30.25
CA GLU A 334 2.93 -0.25 30.93
C GLU A 334 1.94 0.53 30.05
N VAL A 335 2.23 0.67 28.75
CA VAL A 335 1.32 1.37 27.83
C VAL A 335 -0.01 0.62 27.70
N GLU A 336 0.00 -0.69 27.44
CA GLU A 336 -1.22 -1.51 27.34
C GLU A 336 -2.06 -1.43 28.60
N LYS A 337 -1.41 -1.49 29.77
CA LYS A 337 -2.07 -1.33 31.06
C LYS A 337 -2.82 0.01 31.13
N MET A 338 -2.21 1.11 30.69
CA MET A 338 -2.81 2.45 30.79
C MET A 338 -3.83 2.75 29.68
N LEU A 339 -3.71 2.16 28.49
CA LEU A 339 -4.58 2.48 27.33
C LEU A 339 -6.07 2.27 27.61
N ALA A 340 -6.42 1.33 28.48
CA ALA A 340 -7.80 1.07 28.90
C ALA A 340 -8.35 2.08 29.93
N HIS A 341 -7.53 3.02 30.39
CA HIS A 341 -7.84 3.94 31.49
C HIS A 341 -7.56 5.40 31.11
N PRO A 342 -8.34 5.99 30.16
CA PRO A 342 -8.21 7.39 29.81
C PRO A 342 -8.53 8.29 31.01
N ASP A 343 -7.68 9.27 31.28
CA ASP A 343 -7.84 10.28 32.32
C ASP A 343 -8.44 11.57 31.72
N GLY A 344 -9.72 11.47 31.39
CA GLY A 344 -10.51 12.53 30.77
C GLY A 344 -10.41 12.59 29.24
N GLU A 345 -10.89 13.72 28.71
CA GLU A 345 -10.95 13.99 27.27
C GLU A 345 -9.60 14.42 26.69
N ALA A 346 -9.45 14.25 25.38
CA ALA A 346 -8.30 14.79 24.66
C ALA A 346 -8.24 16.32 24.77
N LYS A 347 -7.05 16.85 25.04
CA LYS A 347 -6.77 18.29 25.16
C LYS A 347 -6.06 18.78 23.92
N GLN A 348 -6.49 19.92 23.40
CA GLN A 348 -5.82 20.60 22.30
C GLN A 348 -5.18 21.90 22.78
N VAL A 349 -3.91 22.11 22.46
CA VAL A 349 -3.18 23.36 22.67
C VAL A 349 -2.49 23.73 21.35
N GLY A 350 -3.08 24.69 20.63
CA GLY A 350 -2.64 25.02 19.28
C GLY A 350 -2.84 23.84 18.32
N ASP A 351 -1.78 23.44 17.62
CA ASP A 351 -1.79 22.27 16.71
C ASP A 351 -1.58 20.93 17.44
N ILE A 352 -1.20 20.96 18.72
CA ILE A 352 -0.93 19.75 19.48
C ILE A 352 -2.22 19.24 20.10
N ILE A 353 -2.51 17.97 19.89
CA ILE A 353 -3.56 17.23 20.58
C ILE A 353 -2.92 16.14 21.44
N SER A 354 -3.39 15.99 22.67
CA SER A 354 -2.91 14.94 23.56
C SER A 354 -4.02 14.36 24.42
N ARG A 355 -3.88 13.11 24.83
CA ARG A 355 -4.76 12.44 25.77
C ARG A 355 -3.93 11.81 26.87
N THR A 356 -4.35 12.03 28.10
CA THR A 356 -3.72 11.42 29.28
C THR A 356 -4.44 10.13 29.62
N TYR A 357 -3.65 9.15 30.04
CA TYR A 357 -4.06 7.85 30.53
C TYR A 357 -3.38 7.65 31.88
N ARG A 358 -4.03 6.93 32.80
CA ARG A 358 -3.53 6.76 34.17
C ARG A 358 -3.52 5.29 34.55
N ASP A 359 -2.47 4.88 35.25
CA ASP A 359 -2.41 3.54 35.81
C ASP A 359 -3.53 3.41 36.87
N PRO A 360 -4.42 2.41 36.76
CA PRO A 360 -5.51 2.23 37.72
C PRO A 360 -5.00 1.90 39.13
N ASP A 361 -3.79 1.36 39.26
CA ASP A 361 -3.21 0.93 40.53
C ASP A 361 -2.28 1.99 41.15
N ASP A 362 -1.83 2.97 40.36
CA ASP A 362 -0.90 4.02 40.80
C ASP A 362 -1.26 5.38 40.19
N SER A 363 -1.90 6.22 41.00
CA SER A 363 -2.29 7.57 40.59
C SER A 363 -1.11 8.48 40.24
N SER A 364 0.13 8.16 40.60
CA SER A 364 1.32 8.91 40.19
C SER A 364 1.91 8.46 38.85
N HIS A 365 1.49 7.29 38.37
CA HIS A 365 1.91 6.70 37.11
C HIS A 365 0.90 7.05 36.00
N SER A 366 1.37 7.73 34.97
CA SER A 366 0.52 8.21 33.88
C SER A 366 1.25 8.23 32.55
N MET A 367 0.48 8.19 31.48
CA MET A 367 0.95 8.26 30.12
C MET A 367 0.22 9.38 29.39
N MET A 368 0.93 10.25 28.70
CA MET A 368 0.35 11.18 27.74
C MET A 368 0.67 10.70 26.32
N TRP A 369 -0.36 10.41 25.54
CA TRP A 369 -0.23 10.23 24.09
C TRP A 369 -0.45 11.58 23.42
N GLY A 370 0.53 12.08 22.67
CA GLY A 370 0.45 13.36 21.97
C GLY A 370 0.71 13.23 20.47
N GLY A 371 0.20 14.18 19.70
CA GLY A 371 0.45 14.29 18.26
C GLY A 371 0.09 15.68 17.73
N SER A 372 0.40 15.94 16.46
CA SER A 372 0.08 17.19 15.77
C SER A 372 -1.13 16.99 14.84
N LEU A 373 -2.18 17.80 14.98
CA LEU A 373 -3.36 17.76 14.11
C LEU A 373 -3.02 18.00 12.64
N LYS A 374 -1.97 18.77 12.34
CA LYS A 374 -1.49 18.95 10.97
C LYS A 374 -0.94 17.67 10.37
N ASP A 375 -0.28 16.85 11.19
CA ASP A 375 0.23 15.56 10.74
C ASP A 375 -0.95 14.62 10.45
N PHE A 376 -1.95 14.54 11.33
CA PHE A 376 -3.16 13.76 11.07
C PHE A 376 -3.98 14.24 9.86
N LYS A 377 -4.02 15.55 9.55
CA LYS A 377 -4.72 16.07 8.37
C LYS A 377 -3.93 15.90 7.06
N ALA A 378 -2.60 15.84 7.11
CA ALA A 378 -1.73 15.70 5.92
C ALA A 378 -1.89 14.33 5.22
N LEU A 379 -2.42 13.36 5.94
CA LEU A 379 -2.80 12.04 5.48
C LEU A 379 -3.67 12.00 4.20
N GLY A 380 -4.66 12.89 4.08
CA GLY A 380 -5.62 12.91 2.97
C GLY A 380 -5.31 13.89 1.85
N GLY A 381 -4.27 14.72 1.99
CA GLY A 381 -3.96 15.79 1.06
C GLY A 381 -3.00 15.34 -0.05
N SER A 382 -3.36 15.58 -1.31
CA SER A 382 -2.45 15.55 -2.47
C SER A 382 -1.36 16.64 -2.44
N GLY A 383 -1.05 17.17 -1.25
CA GLY A 383 -0.13 18.28 -1.04
C GLY A 383 1.29 17.84 -1.32
N SER A 384 1.84 18.28 -2.45
CA SER A 384 3.20 18.02 -2.93
C SER A 384 4.31 18.70 -2.09
N GLY A 385 4.07 19.03 -0.82
CA GLY A 385 5.00 19.86 -0.04
C GLY A 385 4.83 19.71 1.47
N GLY A 386 5.60 18.78 2.06
CA GLY A 386 5.90 18.81 3.49
C GLY A 386 6.04 17.43 4.14
N GLY A 387 7.27 17.01 4.43
CA GLY A 387 7.57 16.26 5.65
C GLY A 387 7.25 14.76 5.76
N ASN A 388 8.02 13.92 5.07
CA ASN A 388 8.86 12.85 5.65
C ASN A 388 8.32 11.66 6.51
N SER A 389 7.07 11.54 6.95
CA SER A 389 6.67 10.30 7.68
C SER A 389 5.21 9.95 7.70
N VAL A 390 4.33 10.93 7.55
CA VAL A 390 2.90 10.75 7.81
C VAL A 390 2.19 9.96 6.68
N ALA A 391 2.75 9.95 5.47
CA ALA A 391 2.17 9.28 4.29
C ALA A 391 2.31 7.74 4.26
N ARG A 392 2.52 7.05 5.39
CA ARG A 392 2.89 5.62 5.40
C ARG A 392 1.75 4.68 5.73
N THR A 393 0.65 5.17 6.29
CA THR A 393 -0.43 4.28 6.73
C THR A 393 -0.98 3.46 5.57
N LEU A 394 -1.21 2.18 5.81
CA LEU A 394 -1.59 1.18 4.81
C LEU A 394 -0.62 1.03 3.63
N HIS A 395 0.68 1.26 3.84
CA HIS A 395 1.71 0.94 2.86
C HIS A 395 2.63 -0.18 3.37
N PRO A 396 3.31 -0.91 2.47
CA PRO A 396 4.23 -1.95 2.89
C PRO A 396 5.35 -1.42 3.78
N THR A 397 5.72 -2.22 4.78
CA THR A 397 6.96 -2.04 5.53
C THR A 397 8.16 -2.37 4.64
N GLN A 398 9.37 -2.21 5.17
CA GLN A 398 10.57 -2.67 4.48
C GLN A 398 10.49 -4.17 4.16
N SER A 399 10.02 -5.00 5.09
CA SER A 399 9.81 -6.44 4.85
C SER A 399 8.72 -6.69 3.83
N GLY A 400 7.60 -5.96 3.88
CA GLY A 400 6.55 -6.05 2.85
C GLY A 400 7.10 -5.80 1.43
N HIS A 401 7.87 -4.73 1.22
CA HIS A 401 8.51 -4.46 -0.07
C HIS A 401 9.56 -5.50 -0.49
N GLU A 402 10.28 -6.07 0.47
CA GLU A 402 11.24 -7.15 0.21
C GLU A 402 10.52 -8.38 -0.37
N PHE A 403 9.42 -8.80 0.26
CA PHE A 403 8.65 -9.96 -0.17
C PHE A 403 7.82 -9.74 -1.44
N MET A 404 7.28 -8.54 -1.65
CA MET A 404 6.76 -8.13 -2.97
C MET A 404 7.84 -8.30 -4.04
N GLY A 405 9.05 -7.83 -3.75
CA GLY A 405 10.21 -7.97 -4.63
C GLY A 405 10.53 -9.41 -4.97
N LEU A 406 10.60 -10.27 -3.97
CA LEU A 406 10.84 -11.71 -4.17
C LEU A 406 9.77 -12.35 -5.07
N THR A 407 8.51 -11.99 -4.87
CA THR A 407 7.38 -12.47 -5.68
C THR A 407 7.51 -12.04 -7.14
N ILE A 408 7.82 -10.76 -7.38
CA ILE A 408 8.08 -10.22 -8.72
C ILE A 408 9.27 -10.94 -9.37
N VAL A 409 10.38 -11.08 -8.65
CA VAL A 409 11.59 -11.74 -9.17
C VAL A 409 11.32 -13.18 -9.55
N GLU A 410 10.57 -13.92 -8.75
CA GLU A 410 10.22 -15.30 -9.06
C GLU A 410 9.35 -15.38 -10.31
N ARG A 411 8.39 -14.46 -10.47
CA ARG A 411 7.59 -14.40 -11.70
C ARG A 411 8.44 -14.08 -12.93
N LEU A 412 9.32 -13.08 -12.86
CA LEU A 412 10.24 -12.75 -13.95
C LEU A 412 11.11 -13.96 -14.33
N LYS A 413 11.59 -14.75 -13.36
CA LYS A 413 12.35 -15.98 -13.68
C LYS A 413 11.51 -16.96 -14.48
N GLN A 414 10.23 -17.15 -14.16
CA GLN A 414 9.36 -18.06 -14.91
C GLN A 414 9.23 -17.60 -16.37
N ASP A 415 8.94 -16.32 -16.58
CA ASP A 415 8.73 -15.75 -17.91
C ASP A 415 10.00 -15.76 -18.78
N PHE A 416 11.18 -15.52 -18.17
CA PHE A 416 12.46 -15.51 -18.89
C PHE A 416 13.12 -16.90 -19.03
N LYS A 417 12.73 -17.92 -18.23
CA LYS A 417 13.32 -19.28 -18.30
C LYS A 417 12.54 -20.24 -19.20
N GLY A 418 11.21 -20.14 -19.28
CA GLY A 418 10.37 -21.22 -19.80
C GLY A 418 9.65 -20.95 -21.13
N GLY A 419 9.74 -19.73 -21.67
CA GLY A 419 8.65 -19.25 -22.51
C GLY A 419 7.40 -19.02 -21.66
N VAL A 420 6.47 -18.20 -22.16
CA VAL A 420 5.38 -17.64 -21.35
C VAL A 420 4.46 -18.76 -20.83
N THR A 421 4.59 -19.10 -19.56
CA THR A 421 3.65 -19.97 -18.85
C THR A 421 2.47 -19.14 -18.38
N GLN A 422 1.30 -19.36 -18.99
CA GLN A 422 0.02 -18.94 -18.42
C GLN A 422 -0.13 -19.58 -17.04
N GLN A 423 -0.38 -18.78 -16.01
CA GLN A 423 -0.72 -19.32 -14.70
C GLN A 423 -2.08 -20.06 -14.78
N PRO A 424 -2.24 -21.23 -14.15
CA PRO A 424 -3.55 -21.84 -13.94
C PRO A 424 -4.28 -21.09 -12.81
N TRP A 425 -5.32 -20.33 -13.14
CA TRP A 425 -6.03 -19.47 -12.19
C TRP A 425 -7.37 -20.07 -11.74
N GLY A 426 -7.44 -20.44 -10.46
CA GLY A 426 -8.62 -20.65 -9.63
C GLY A 426 -8.24 -20.27 -8.19
N PRO A 427 -9.17 -20.22 -7.21
CA PRO A 427 -8.79 -20.00 -5.81
C PRO A 427 -7.76 -21.06 -5.44
N ILE A 428 -6.50 -20.63 -5.30
CA ILE A 428 -5.43 -21.51 -4.87
C ILE A 428 -5.80 -21.87 -3.43
N ASN A 429 -6.27 -23.10 -3.22
CA ASN A 429 -6.14 -23.72 -1.91
C ASN A 429 -4.68 -23.52 -1.54
N CYS A 430 -4.44 -22.63 -0.58
CA CYS A 430 -3.10 -22.36 -0.07
C CYS A 430 -2.42 -23.71 0.13
N PRO A 431 -1.20 -23.94 -0.40
CA PRO A 431 -0.44 -25.07 0.10
C PRO A 431 -0.36 -24.84 1.61
N THR A 432 -0.98 -25.74 2.39
CA THR A 432 -0.84 -25.78 3.84
C THR A 432 0.64 -25.62 4.11
N ALA A 433 1.03 -24.47 4.66
CA ALA A 433 2.38 -24.26 5.12
C ALA A 433 2.69 -25.46 6.00
N VAL A 434 3.78 -26.17 5.68
CA VAL A 434 4.37 -27.10 6.62
C VAL A 434 4.74 -26.24 7.81
N LEU A 435 3.90 -26.31 8.86
CA LEU A 435 4.10 -25.61 10.12
C LEU A 435 5.55 -25.85 10.53
N ALA A 436 6.30 -24.77 10.70
CA ALA A 436 7.51 -24.85 11.50
C ALA A 436 7.11 -25.49 12.85
N PRO A 437 7.89 -26.45 13.38
CA PRO A 437 7.52 -27.12 14.62
C PRO A 437 7.29 -26.08 15.72
N GLU A 438 6.14 -26.17 16.38
CA GLU A 438 5.76 -25.34 17.51
C GLU A 438 6.94 -25.21 18.50
N PRO A 439 7.22 -24.01 19.04
CA PRO A 439 8.06 -23.93 20.22
C PRO A 439 7.34 -24.66 21.35
N ALA A 440 7.99 -25.69 21.90
CA ALA A 440 7.46 -26.55 22.93
C ALA A 440 6.78 -25.75 24.07
N LEU A 441 5.45 -25.88 24.15
CA LEU A 441 4.65 -25.46 25.30
C LEU A 441 5.23 -26.09 26.57
N ARG A 442 5.81 -25.25 27.44
CA ARG A 442 6.09 -25.61 28.83
C ARG A 442 4.74 -25.91 29.50
N ARG A 443 4.44 -27.21 29.69
CA ARG A 443 3.36 -27.67 30.56
C ARG A 443 3.58 -27.11 31.97
N PHE A 444 2.76 -26.15 32.36
CA PHE A 444 2.49 -25.92 33.78
C PHE A 444 1.65 -27.10 34.28
N VAL A 445 2.26 -27.93 35.13
CA VAL A 445 1.55 -28.95 35.91
C VAL A 445 0.81 -28.21 37.03
N LEU A 446 -0.49 -28.03 36.87
CA LEU A 446 -1.37 -27.68 37.98
C LEU A 446 -1.56 -28.93 38.85
N SER A 447 -0.82 -28.99 39.95
CA SER A 447 -1.06 -29.94 41.02
C SER A 447 -2.35 -29.57 41.75
N SER A 448 -3.35 -30.44 41.58
CA SER A 448 -4.56 -30.48 42.40
C SER A 448 -4.23 -30.60 43.89
N VAL A 449 -4.69 -29.64 44.70
CA VAL A 449 -4.84 -29.80 46.14
C VAL A 449 -6.32 -29.77 46.48
N ILE A 450 -6.81 -30.97 46.80
CA ILE A 450 -8.05 -31.21 47.52
C ILE A 450 -7.79 -30.88 48.99
N VAL A 451 -8.54 -29.95 49.58
CA VAL A 451 -8.81 -29.97 51.03
C VAL A 451 -10.29 -29.71 51.26
N SER A 452 -10.89 -30.70 51.90
CA SER A 452 -12.27 -30.83 52.35
C SER A 452 -12.51 -30.23 53.74
N LYS A 453 -13.73 -29.72 53.98
CA LYS A 453 -14.40 -29.45 55.29
C LYS A 453 -13.75 -28.32 56.12
N LEU A 454 -14.46 -27.28 56.57
CA LEU A 454 -15.77 -27.17 57.24
C LEU A 454 -16.47 -25.87 56.84
#